data_AF-A0A2V6XYB8-F1
#
_entry.id   AF-A0A2V6XYB8-F1
#
_cell.length_a   1.000
_cell.length_b   1.000
_cell.length_c   1.000
_cell.angle_alpha   90.00
_cell.angle_beta   90.00
_cell.angle_gamma   90.00
#
_symmetry.space_group_name_H-M   'P 1'
#
loop_
_entity.id
_entity.type
_entity.pdbx_description
1 polymer ?
#
loop_
_entity_poly.entity_id
_entity_poly.type
_entity_poly.pdbx_seq_one_letter_code
_entity_poly.pdbx_strand_id
1 'polypeptide(L)' 'MKLSIDLSPAQAERLRLEAERLGLTPEDLARAAIADLLASAGEDFAAAAARVLKKNGELYRRLA' A
#
# COMPACT_ATOMS: atom_id res chain seq x y z
N MET A 1 15.50 0.54 13.33
CA MET A 1 14.63 0.41 14.52
C MET A 1 14.12 -1.03 14.61
N LYS A 2 14.04 -1.62 15.80
CA LYS A 2 13.35 -2.91 16.03
C LYS A 2 11.98 -2.61 16.63
N LEU A 3 10.95 -3.28 16.13
CA LEU A 3 9.58 -3.19 16.60
C LEU A 3 9.13 -4.59 17.02
N SER A 4 8.54 -4.71 18.21
CA SER A 4 7.89 -5.94 18.66
C SER A 4 6.38 -5.70 18.63
N ILE A 5 5.65 -6.62 18.02
CA ILE A 5 4.19 -6.58 17.93
C ILE A 5 3.63 -7.93 18.36
N ASP A 6 2.57 -7.89 19.17
CA ASP A 6 1.84 -9.09 19.52
C ASP A 6 0.83 -9.40 18.42
N LEU A 7 0.95 -10.59 17.84
CA LEU A 7 -0.01 -11.12 16.88
C LEU A 7 -0.84 -12.20 17.55
N SER A 8 -2.14 -12.23 17.28
CA SER A 8 -2.94 -13.41 17.61
C SER A 8 -2.37 -14.63 16.86
N PRO A 9 -2.57 -15.86 17.39
CA PRO A 9 -2.09 -17.08 16.73
C PRO A 9 -2.53 -17.19 15.26
N ALA A 10 -3.77 -16.78 14.97
CA ALA A 10 -4.30 -16.80 13.60
C ALA A 10 -3.60 -15.78 12.68
N GLN A 11 -3.25 -14.59 13.18
CA GLN A 11 -2.52 -13.58 12.40
C GLN A 11 -1.08 -14.03 12.15
N ALA A 12 -0.42 -14.60 13.16
CA ALA A 12 0.94 -15.12 13.02
C ALA A 12 1.00 -16.26 11.98
N GLU A 13 0.03 -17.19 12.02
CA GLU A 13 -0.02 -18.28 11.06
C GLU A 13 -0.28 -17.79 9.63
N ARG A 14 -1.20 -16.84 9.45
CA ARG A 14 -1.44 -16.23 8.13
C ARG A 14 -0.20 -15.54 7.58
N LEU A 15 0.53 -14.79 8.42
CA LEU A 15 1.77 -14.13 8.00
C LEU A 15 2.83 -15.16 7.57
N ARG A 16 2.96 -16.25 8.33
CA ARG A 16 3.90 -17.35 8.03
C ARG A 16 3.59 -18.02 6.70
N LEU A 17 2.32 -18.39 6.48
CA LEU A 17 1.89 -19.05 5.25
C LEU A 17 2.06 -18.16 4.01
N GLU A 18 1.74 -16.87 4.11
CA GLU A 18 1.93 -15.94 2.99
C GLU A 18 3.41 -15.67 2.70
N ALA A 19 4.24 -15.57 3.74
CA ALA A 19 5.68 -15.43 3.58
C ALA A 19 6.27 -16.68 2.88
N GLU A 20 5.89 -17.87 3.32
CA GLU A 20 6.30 -19.13 2.72
C GLU A 20 5.86 -19.24 1.25
N ARG A 21 4.62 -18.88 0.94
CA ARG A 21 4.08 -18.85 -0.44
C ARG A 21 4.91 -17.94 -1.35
N LEU A 22 5.46 -16.86 -0.80
CA LEU A 22 6.27 -15.88 -1.53
C LEU A 22 7.78 -16.17 -1.47
N GLY A 23 8.21 -17.21 -0.76
CA GLY A 23 9.63 -17.52 -0.56
C GLY A 23 10.37 -16.48 0.31
N LEU A 24 9.65 -15.82 1.21
CA LEU A 24 10.15 -14.78 2.10
C LEU A 24 10.13 -15.23 3.56
N THR A 25 10.85 -14.51 4.42
CA THR A 25 10.66 -14.61 5.86
C THR A 25 9.41 -13.82 6.29
N PRO A 26 8.74 -14.19 7.39
CA PRO A 26 7.66 -13.39 7.97
C PRO A 26 8.06 -11.93 8.22
N GLU A 27 9.30 -11.71 8.66
CA GLU A 27 9.86 -10.38 8.92
C GLU A 27 10.03 -9.55 7.65
N ASP A 28 10.50 -10.16 6.56
CA ASP A 28 10.67 -9.46 5.28
C ASP A 28 9.32 -9.09 4.67
N LEU A 29 8.35 -10.01 4.72
CA LEU A 29 6.98 -9.73 4.29
C LEU A 29 6.35 -8.61 5.12
N ALA A 30 6.47 -8.66 6.45
CA ALA A 30 5.95 -7.61 7.33
C ALA A 30 6.61 -6.25 7.05
N ARG A 31 7.92 -6.22 6.82
CA ARG A 31 8.66 -5.01 6.45
C ARG A 31 8.17 -4.44 5.13
N ALA A 32 8.01 -5.27 4.12
CA ALA A 32 7.52 -4.85 2.80
C ALA A 32 6.09 -4.30 2.89
N ALA A 33 5.21 -4.96 3.64
CA ALA A 33 3.84 -4.50 3.86
C ALA A 33 3.78 -3.14 4.59
N ILE A 34 4.62 -2.93 5.61
CA ILE A 34 4.73 -1.62 6.29
C ILE A 34 5.27 -0.55 5.32
N ALA A 35 6.29 -0.87 4.54
CA ALA A 35 6.84 0.05 3.55
C ALA A 35 5.81 0.45 2.49
N ASP A 36 5.05 -0.53 1.97
CA ASP A 36 3.97 -0.31 1.01
C ASP A 36 2.84 0.53 1.62
N LEU A 37 2.41 0.21 2.84
CA LEU A 37 1.41 0.99 3.57
C LEU A 37 1.85 2.45 3.73
N LEU A 38 3.11 2.68 4.11
CA LEU A 38 3.65 4.03 4.30
C LEU A 38 3.90 4.76 2.97
N ALA A 39 4.25 4.04 1.90
CA ALA A 39 4.37 4.60 0.55
C ALA A 39 3.00 4.94 -0.06
N SER A 40 1.98 4.17 0.27
CA SER A 40 0.59 4.36 -0.17
C SER A 40 -0.14 5.53 0.53
N ALA A 41 0.54 6.27 1.41
CA ALA A 41 0.01 7.46 2.05
C ALA A 41 -0.15 8.63 1.06
N GLY A 42 -1.13 8.49 0.17
CA GLY A 42 -1.90 9.57 -0.44
C GLY A 42 -1.26 10.36 -1.58
N GLU A 43 0.06 10.53 -1.64
CA GLU A 43 0.64 11.53 -2.56
C GLU A 43 0.51 11.14 -4.04
N ASP A 44 0.86 9.90 -4.41
CA ASP A 44 0.80 9.47 -5.81
C ASP A 44 -0.62 9.35 -6.34
N PHE A 45 -1.53 8.82 -5.52
CA PHE A 45 -2.94 8.71 -5.89
C PHE A 45 -3.61 10.09 -5.96
N ALA A 46 -3.39 10.96 -4.96
CA ALA A 46 -3.95 12.31 -4.97
C ALA A 46 -3.42 13.14 -6.14
N ALA A 47 -2.12 13.04 -6.45
CA ALA A 47 -1.52 13.71 -7.61
C ALA A 47 -2.10 13.20 -8.93
N ALA A 48 -2.26 11.88 -9.08
CA ALA A 48 -2.87 11.28 -10.26
C ALA A 48 -4.35 11.69 -10.41
N ALA A 49 -5.12 11.64 -9.33
CA ALA A 49 -6.52 12.05 -9.29
C ALA A 49 -6.69 13.54 -9.63
N ALA A 50 -5.87 14.42 -9.05
CA ALA A 50 -5.87 15.85 -9.34
C ALA A 50 -5.57 16.13 -10.82
N ARG A 51 -4.61 15.41 -11.41
CA ARG A 51 -4.28 15.53 -12.84
C ARG A 51 -5.45 15.12 -13.74
N VAL A 52 -6.13 14.02 -13.42
CA VAL A 52 -7.29 13.55 -14.19
C VAL A 52 -8.46 14.53 -14.10
N LEU A 53 -8.79 14.99 -12.89
CA LEU A 53 -9.86 15.98 -12.67
C LEU A 53 -9.57 17.30 -13.39
N LYS A 54 -8.34 17.80 -13.35
CA LYS A 54 -7.93 19.01 -14.09
C LYS A 54 -8.12 18.84 -15.60
N LYS A 55 -7.65 17.73 -16.19
CA LYS A 55 -7.81 17.46 -17.62
C LYS A 55 -9.27 17.37 -18.03
N ASN A 56 -10.10 16.71 -17.22
CA ASN A 56 -11.53 16.61 -17.51
C ASN A 56 -12.23 17.98 -17.42
N GLY A 57 -11.92 18.79 -16.41
CA GLY A 57 -12.47 20.15 -16.30
C GLY A 57 -12.03 21.07 -17.46
N GLU A 58 -10.82 20.90 -17.99
CA GLU A 58 -10.37 21.58 -19.21
C GLU A 58 -11.09 21.08 -20.46
N LEU A 59 -11.35 19.77 -20.56
CA LEU A 59 -12.12 19.18 -21.66
C LEU A 59 -13.55 19.72 -21.68
N TYR A 60 -14.24 19.68 -20.54
CA TYR A 60 -15.61 20.18 -20.41
C TYR A 60 -15.71 21.68 -20.73
N ARG A 61 -14.71 22.49 -20.35
CA ARG A 61 -14.66 23.92 -20.70
C ARG A 61 -14.47 24.19 -22.20
N ARG A 62 -13.90 23.25 -22.96
CA ARG A 62 -13.74 23.39 -24.43
C ARG A 62 -14.96 22.90 -25.20
N LEU A 63 -15.83 22.12 -24.57
CA LEU A 63 -17.03 21.54 -25.15
C LEU A 63 -18.30 22.37 -24.89
N ALA A 64 -18.21 23.42 -24.07
CA ALA A 64 -19.24 24.41 -23.79
C ALA A 64 -18.91 25.72 -24.51
#